data_AF-H0AAW4-F1
#
_entry.id   AF-H0AAW4-F1
#
_cell.length_a   1.000
_cell.length_b   1.000
_cell.length_c   1.000
_cell.angle_alpha   90.00
_cell.angle_beta   90.00
_cell.angle_gamma   90.00
#
_symmetry.space_group_name_H-M   'P 1'
#
loop_
_entity.id
_entity.type
_entity.pdbx_description
1 polymer ?
#
loop_
_entity_poly.entity_id
_entity_poly.type
_entity_poly.pdbx_seq_one_letter_code
_entity_poly.pdbx_strand_id
1 'polypeptide(L)'
;MAEALTRKFHPKLGVESAGIQAVEFVAEVTKNHLKEREVLEFVKPDPDQVSQRALDEADRVVCMMPKHSEYIKRNFEADPGKITVWSVEDLIHPGVDEVKSFEEIEEKVRDEKW
;
A
#
# COMPACT_ATOMS: atom_id res chain seq x y z
N MET A 1 -3.79 3.11 -3.15
CA MET A 1 -4.23 4.11 -2.17
C MET A 1 -3.10 4.63 -1.30
N ALA A 2 -2.45 3.78 -0.48
CA ALA A 2 -1.42 4.25 0.45
C ALA A 2 -0.33 5.07 -0.25
N GLU A 3 0.13 4.63 -1.43
CA GLU A 3 1.02 5.41 -2.29
C GLU A 3 0.52 6.84 -2.54
N ALA A 4 -0.73 6.98 -2.99
CA ALA A 4 -1.34 8.27 -3.31
C ALA A 4 -1.45 9.19 -2.09
N LEU A 5 -1.83 8.65 -0.93
CA LEU A 5 -1.87 9.40 0.33
C LEU A 5 -0.46 9.80 0.78
N THR A 6 0.53 8.92 0.65
CA THR A 6 1.93 9.23 0.98
C THR A 6 2.48 10.32 0.06
N ARG A 7 2.20 10.29 -1.25
CA ARG A 7 2.59 11.38 -2.17
C ARG A 7 1.97 12.71 -1.76
N LYS A 8 0.72 12.71 -1.27
CA LYS A 8 0.03 13.93 -0.80
C LYS A 8 0.61 14.47 0.52
N PHE A 9 0.77 13.62 1.54
CA PHE A 9 1.17 14.06 2.88
C PHE A 9 2.69 14.19 3.05
N HIS A 10 3.46 13.43 2.28
CA HIS A 10 4.92 13.36 2.37
C HIS A 10 5.57 13.48 0.98
N PRO A 11 5.37 14.60 0.26
CA PRO A 11 5.76 14.75 -1.15
C PRO A 11 7.27 14.68 -1.43
N LYS A 12 8.12 14.64 -0.39
CA LYS A 12 9.57 14.48 -0.51
C LYS A 12 10.00 13.01 -0.64
N LEU A 13 9.12 12.06 -0.32
CA LEU A 13 9.41 10.63 -0.40
C LEU A 13 9.24 10.12 -1.83
N GLY A 14 10.20 9.31 -2.28
CA GLY A 14 9.98 8.41 -3.41
C GLY A 14 9.13 7.23 -2.93
N VAL A 15 7.90 7.11 -3.41
CA VAL A 15 6.98 6.04 -3.01
C VAL A 15 6.47 5.31 -4.23
N GLU A 16 6.46 3.98 -4.15
CA GLU A 16 5.95 3.09 -5.17
C GLU A 16 5.08 2.03 -4.49
N SER A 17 4.08 1.49 -5.19
CA SER A 17 3.29 0.35 -4.71
C SER A 17 3.33 -0.83 -5.67
N ALA A 18 3.20 -2.04 -5.12
CA ALA A 18 3.16 -3.30 -5.85
C ALA A 18 2.31 -4.35 -5.09
N GLY A 19 1.69 -5.27 -5.81
CA GLY A 19 0.88 -6.36 -5.26
C GLY A 19 1.58 -7.72 -5.30
N ILE A 20 1.26 -8.59 -4.31
CA ILE A 20 1.66 -10.01 -4.36
C ILE A 20 0.77 -10.83 -5.30
N GLN A 21 -0.44 -10.34 -5.56
CA GLN A 21 -1.40 -10.82 -6.53
C GLN A 21 -1.98 -9.57 -7.19
N ALA A 22 -1.44 -9.21 -8.35
CA ALA A 22 -1.91 -8.04 -9.07
C ALA A 22 -3.34 -8.33 -9.60
N VAL A 23 -4.34 -7.73 -8.96
CA VAL A 23 -5.72 -7.71 -9.47
C VAL A 23 -5.82 -6.63 -10.52
N GLU A 24 -6.32 -6.95 -11.71
CA GLU A 24 -6.31 -6.07 -12.91
C GLU A 24 -6.92 -4.68 -12.70
N PHE A 25 -7.72 -4.44 -11.65
CA PHE A 25 -8.43 -3.17 -11.47
C PHE A 25 -8.49 -2.70 -10.02
N VAL A 26 -8.35 -1.38 -9.83
CA VAL A 26 -8.70 -0.69 -8.57
C VAL A 26 -10.22 -0.69 -8.41
N ALA A 27 -10.71 -1.21 -7.27
CA ALA A 27 -12.13 -1.26 -6.94
C ALA A 27 -12.79 0.14 -7.00
N GLU A 28 -14.04 0.21 -7.47
CA GLU A 28 -14.75 1.48 -7.67
C GLU A 28 -14.91 2.27 -6.37
N VAL A 29 -15.16 1.58 -5.25
CA VAL A 29 -15.23 2.21 -3.94
C VAL A 29 -13.92 2.91 -3.56
N THR A 30 -12.79 2.28 -3.85
CA THR A 30 -11.47 2.89 -3.65
C THR A 30 -11.30 4.14 -4.51
N LYS A 31 -11.78 4.13 -5.76
CA LYS A 31 -11.73 5.32 -6.62
C LYS A 31 -12.54 6.48 -6.05
N ASN A 32 -13.71 6.22 -5.47
CA ASN A 32 -14.57 7.26 -4.91
C ASN A 32 -13.90 7.94 -3.71
N HIS A 33 -13.34 7.17 -2.77
CA HIS A 33 -12.60 7.75 -1.63
C HIS A 33 -11.35 8.54 -2.07
N LEU A 34 -10.64 8.05 -3.09
CA LEU A 34 -9.48 8.78 -3.63
C LEU A 34 -9.89 10.10 -4.31
N LYS A 35 -11.08 10.17 -4.92
CA LYS A 35 -11.63 11.42 -5.48
C LYS A 35 -11.98 12.42 -4.37
N GLU A 36 -12.66 11.97 -3.32
CA GLU A 36 -13.03 12.82 -2.17
C GLU A 36 -11.80 13.46 -1.51
N ARG A 37 -10.66 12.77 -1.54
CA ARG A 37 -9.39 13.26 -1.00
C ARG A 37 -8.48 13.91 -2.03
N GLU A 38 -8.94 14.11 -3.27
CA GLU A 38 -8.17 14.76 -4.35
C GLU A 38 -6.80 14.11 -4.57
N VAL A 39 -6.74 12.78 -4.54
CA VAL A 39 -5.49 12.00 -4.72
C VAL A 39 -5.59 10.97 -5.84
N LEU A 40 -6.70 10.95 -6.58
CA LEU A 40 -6.90 9.98 -7.66
C LEU A 40 -5.80 10.07 -8.74
N GLU A 41 -5.27 11.28 -8.99
CA GLU A 41 -4.21 11.51 -9.97
C GLU A 41 -2.89 10.79 -9.64
N PHE A 42 -2.68 10.43 -8.38
CA PHE A 42 -1.49 9.70 -7.93
C PHE A 42 -1.63 8.19 -8.03
N VAL A 43 -2.78 7.68 -8.46
CA VAL A 43 -2.98 6.24 -8.61
C VAL A 43 -2.51 5.79 -9.98
N LYS A 44 -1.59 4.82 -9.97
CA LYS A 44 -1.11 4.16 -11.18
C LYS A 44 -2.28 3.53 -11.96
N PRO A 45 -2.23 3.56 -13.29
CA PRO A 45 -3.27 2.95 -14.12
C PRO A 45 -3.31 1.43 -13.95
N ASP A 46 -2.13 0.82 -13.80
CA ASP A 46 -1.96 -0.63 -13.73
C ASP A 46 -1.22 -1.03 -12.43
N PRO A 47 -1.59 -2.16 -11.81
CA PRO A 47 -0.91 -2.69 -10.64
C PRO A 47 0.45 -3.30 -11.03
N ASP A 48 1.51 -2.88 -10.36
CA ASP A 48 2.81 -3.55 -10.45
C ASP A 48 2.80 -4.85 -9.62
N GLN A 49 3.48 -5.88 -10.13
CA GLN A 49 3.78 -7.07 -9.34
C GLN A 49 5.02 -6.86 -8.49
N VAL A 50 5.01 -7.34 -7.24
CA VAL A 50 6.21 -7.30 -6.38
C VAL A 50 7.37 -8.04 -7.04
N SER A 51 8.56 -7.43 -7.01
CA SER A 51 9.78 -7.98 -7.60
C SER A 51 10.97 -7.79 -6.66
N GLN A 52 12.01 -8.62 -6.84
CA GLN A 52 13.24 -8.51 -6.04
C GLN A 52 13.85 -7.11 -6.16
N ARG A 53 13.89 -6.56 -7.38
CA ARG A 53 14.41 -5.22 -7.65
C ARG A 53 13.71 -4.14 -6.83
N ALA A 54 12.38 -4.19 -6.74
CA ALA A 54 11.62 -3.21 -5.95
C ALA A 54 11.94 -3.30 -4.44
N LEU A 55 12.23 -4.50 -3.94
CA LEU A 55 12.62 -4.71 -2.54
C LEU A 55 14.05 -4.22 -2.26
N ASP A 56 14.97 -4.41 -3.21
CA ASP A 56 16.36 -3.98 -3.10
C ASP A 56 16.50 -2.46 -3.14
N GLU A 57 15.77 -1.80 -4.04
CA GLU A 57 15.76 -0.35 -4.22
C GLU A 57 15.05 0.39 -3.08
N ALA A 58 14.18 -0.28 -2.34
CA ALA A 58 13.45 0.33 -1.23
C ALA A 58 14.30 0.47 0.04
N ASP A 59 14.29 1.67 0.61
CA ASP A 59 14.78 1.89 1.98
C ASP A 59 13.84 1.27 3.02
N ARG A 60 12.54 1.24 2.72
CA ARG A 60 11.49 0.70 3.58
C ARG A 60 10.37 0.06 2.78
N VAL A 61 9.85 -1.07 3.27
CA VAL A 61 8.74 -1.81 2.68
C VAL A 61 7.58 -1.85 3.66
N VAL A 62 6.42 -1.33 3.27
CA VAL A 62 5.20 -1.36 4.09
C VAL A 62 4.24 -2.42 3.55
N CYS A 63 3.95 -3.42 4.37
CA CYS A 63 2.97 -4.47 4.08
C CYS A 63 1.63 -4.14 4.76
N MET A 64 0.54 -4.13 3.98
CA MET A 64 -0.80 -3.89 4.53
C MET A 64 -1.20 -4.98 5.53
N MET A 65 -0.97 -6.27 5.22
CA MET A 65 -1.34 -7.40 6.06
C MET A 65 -0.14 -8.31 6.38
N PRO A 66 -0.16 -9.07 7.49
CA PRO A 66 0.88 -10.03 7.84
C PRO A 66 1.18 -11.05 6.73
N LYS A 67 0.14 -11.56 6.04
CA LYS A 67 0.31 -12.51 4.92
C LYS A 67 1.17 -11.95 3.77
N HIS A 68 1.19 -10.64 3.56
CA HIS A 68 2.04 -10.02 2.54
C HIS A 68 3.52 -10.06 2.95
N SER A 69 3.81 -9.78 4.23
CA SER A 69 5.17 -9.91 4.78
C SER A 69 5.66 -11.35 4.72
N GLU A 70 4.80 -12.31 5.08
CA GLU A 70 5.12 -13.74 4.99
C GLU A 70 5.42 -14.17 3.56
N TYR A 71 4.61 -13.71 2.59
CA TYR A 71 4.86 -13.98 1.18
C TYR A 71 6.22 -13.43 0.73
N ILE A 72 6.54 -12.18 1.08
CA ILE A 72 7.84 -11.57 0.74
C ILE A 72 8.99 -12.39 1.33
N LYS A 73 8.94 -12.68 2.63
CA LYS A 73 9.99 -13.44 3.34
C LYS A 73 10.20 -14.86 2.81
N ARG A 74 9.18 -15.47 2.22
CA ARG A 74 9.25 -16.83 1.66
C ARG A 74 9.77 -16.88 0.23
N ASN A 75 9.57 -15.82 -0.55
CA ASN A 75 9.80 -15.84 -2.00
C ASN A 75 10.92 -14.90 -2.47
N PHE A 76 11.40 -14.00 -1.60
CA PHE A 76 12.39 -12.98 -1.94
C PHE A 76 13.47 -12.88 -0.86
N GLU A 77 14.65 -12.42 -1.27
CA GLU A 77 15.72 -12.05 -0.36
C GLU A 77 15.47 -10.61 0.09
N ALA A 78 14.74 -10.42 1.18
CA ALA A 78 14.44 -9.09 1.73
C ALA A 78 14.98 -8.97 3.16
N ASP A 79 15.64 -7.86 3.46
CA ASP A 79 16.04 -7.51 4.82
C ASP A 79 14.79 -7.35 5.71
N PRO A 80 14.58 -8.20 6.72
CA PRO A 80 13.43 -8.09 7.62
C PRO A 80 13.38 -6.76 8.37
N GLY A 81 14.53 -6.09 8.56
CA GLY A 81 14.63 -4.78 9.21
C GLY A 81 13.97 -3.66 8.42
N LYS A 82 13.81 -3.82 7.10
CA LYS A 82 13.13 -2.84 6.24
C LYS A 82 11.62 -3.03 6.17
N ILE A 83 11.10 -4.17 6.62
CA ILE A 83 9.68 -4.54 6.46
C ILE A 83 8.88 -4.09 7.68
N THR A 84 7.94 -3.18 7.46
CA THR A 84 6.90 -2.81 8.44
C THR A 84 5.57 -3.42 8.03
N VAL A 85 4.79 -3.90 8.99
CA VAL A 85 3.44 -4.43 8.75
C VAL A 85 2.44 -3.52 9.46
N TRP A 86 1.50 -2.94 8.71
CA TRP A 86 0.44 -2.09 9.28
C TRP A 86 -0.74 -2.88 9.85
N SER A 87 -0.94 -4.10 9.38
CA SER A 87 -2.03 -5.00 9.78
C SER A 87 -3.43 -4.43 9.52
N VAL A 88 -3.59 -3.69 8.41
CA VAL A 88 -4.89 -3.21 7.94
C VAL A 88 -5.51 -4.26 7.01
N GLU A 89 -6.78 -4.57 7.23
CA GLU A 89 -7.53 -5.54 6.42
C GLU A 89 -7.75 -5.06 4.98
N ASP A 90 -7.95 -6.03 4.08
CA ASP A 90 -8.20 -5.76 2.66
C ASP A 90 -9.61 -5.19 2.46
N LEU A 91 -9.68 -4.05 1.79
CA LEU A 91 -10.92 -3.34 1.46
C LEU A 91 -11.90 -4.19 0.64
N ILE A 92 -11.41 -5.19 -0.08
CA ILE A 92 -12.22 -6.02 -0.99
C ILE A 92 -12.77 -7.28 -0.26
N HIS A 93 -12.38 -7.50 1.00
CA HIS A 93 -12.84 -8.68 1.73
C HIS A 93 -14.30 -8.49 2.23
N PRO A 94 -15.21 -9.45 1.96
CA PRO A 94 -16.58 -9.37 2.45
C PRO A 94 -16.64 -9.20 3.96
N GLY A 95 -17.42 -8.22 4.44
CA GLY A 95 -17.61 -7.92 5.85
C GLY A 95 -16.60 -6.94 6.46
N VAL A 96 -15.64 -6.44 5.67
CA VAL A 96 -14.77 -5.33 6.07
C VAL A 96 -15.51 -4.00 5.91
N ASP A 97 -15.42 -3.16 6.93
CA ASP A 97 -15.84 -1.77 6.84
C ASP A 97 -14.78 -1.01 6.04
N GLU A 98 -15.07 -0.83 4.76
CA GLU A 98 -14.18 -0.15 3.81
C GLU A 98 -13.76 1.22 4.34
N VAL A 99 -14.69 2.04 4.85
CA VAL A 99 -14.43 3.39 5.36
C VAL A 99 -13.45 3.34 6.53
N LYS A 100 -13.66 2.41 7.46
CA LYS A 100 -12.75 2.24 8.60
C LYS A 100 -11.33 1.88 8.13
N SER A 101 -11.18 0.97 7.18
CA SER A 101 -9.89 0.61 6.62
C SER A 101 -9.25 1.76 5.83
N PHE A 102 -10.05 2.62 5.17
CA PHE A 102 -9.58 3.87 4.55
C PHE A 102 -8.98 4.82 5.59
N GLU A 103 -9.74 5.10 6.65
CA GLU A 103 -9.32 5.98 7.74
C GLU A 103 -8.05 5.46 8.42
N GLU A 104 -7.98 4.15 8.68
CA GLU A 104 -6.81 3.53 9.28
C GLU A 104 -5.56 3.70 8.40
N ILE A 105 -5.67 3.49 7.08
CA ILE A 105 -4.53 3.70 6.17
C ILE A 105 -4.12 5.18 6.14
N GLU A 106 -5.07 6.11 6.17
CA GLU A 106 -4.74 7.53 6.22
C GLU A 106 -4.01 7.92 7.51
N GLU A 107 -4.51 7.47 8.66
CA GLU A 107 -3.88 7.69 9.96
C GLU A 107 -2.46 7.12 9.98
N LYS A 108 -2.29 5.88 9.52
CA LYS A 108 -0.96 5.26 9.38
C LYS A 108 -0.05 6.11 8.51
N VAL A 109 -0.49 6.55 7.34
CA VAL A 109 0.34 7.37 6.44
C VAL A 109 0.77 8.68 7.12
N ARG A 110 -0.12 9.34 7.87
CA ARG A 110 0.16 10.62 8.54
C ARG A 110 1.11 10.47 9.72
N ASP A 111 0.91 9.44 10.54
CA ASP A 111 1.60 9.28 11.82
C ASP A 111 2.89 8.45 11.71
N GLU A 112 3.07 7.73 10.60
CA GLU A 112 4.28 6.97 10.33
C GLU A 112 5.50 7.88 10.32
N LYS A 113 6.57 7.43 10.99
CA LYS A 113 7.86 8.10 10.96
C LYS A 113 8.64 7.58 9.76
N TRP A 114 8.53 8.31 8.65
CA TRP A 114 9.24 8.05 7.40
C TRP A 114 10.73 8.37 7.50
#